data_AF-A0A3D5ZA90-F1
#
_entry.id   AF-A0A3D5ZA90-F1
#
_cell.length_a   1.000
_cell.length_b   1.000
_cell.length_c   1.000
_cell.angle_alpha   90.00
_cell.angle_beta   90.00
_cell.angle_gamma   90.00
#
_symmetry.space_group_name_H-M   'P 1'
#
loop_
_entity.id
_entity.type
_entity.pdbx_description
1 polymer ?
#
loop_
_entity_poly.entity_id
_entity_poly.type
_entity_poly.pdbx_seq_one_letter_code
_entity_poly.pdbx_strand_id
1 'polypeptide(L)'
;MDFLDRILFGNSIKDWVIAIGIIIVTYVVTKIVYWLTSNIIKKFTAKTKTNLDDVLIDKLEKPIQYSILILGYWIALHYLNIENSSLLFYLEGIASLSIILTLTSIASKIFDALVKEVVIPLVEKTEGGGDNYILPVLSKAVKGVIWTFGIIIGLDNIGFDITAMIAGLGIGGLALALAAQDSVKNIFAGVMIFLDKPFKLKDRIQIEGFDGVVEEVGLRSTRI
;
A
#
# COMPACT_ATOMS: atom_id res chain seq x y z
N MET A 1 30.23 -44.44 11.61
CA MET A 1 29.34 -43.62 10.76
C MET A 1 28.64 -42.65 11.69
N ASP A 2 28.99 -41.37 11.61
CA ASP A 2 28.42 -40.35 12.48
C ASP A 2 26.91 -40.27 12.26
N PHE A 3 26.17 -40.19 13.36
CA PHE A 3 24.70 -40.09 13.33
C PHE A 3 24.22 -38.95 12.41
N LEU A 4 25.03 -37.91 12.26
CA LEU A 4 24.75 -36.71 11.47
C LEU A 4 24.77 -36.92 9.94
N ASP A 5 25.42 -37.99 9.45
CA ASP A 5 25.55 -38.27 8.01
C ASP A 5 24.43 -39.19 7.48
N ARG A 6 23.48 -39.59 8.34
CA ARG A 6 22.32 -40.36 7.88
C ARG A 6 21.45 -39.49 6.97
N ILE A 7 21.03 -40.08 5.85
CA ILE A 7 20.19 -39.39 4.87
C ILE A 7 18.72 -39.64 5.23
N LEU A 8 17.96 -38.56 5.39
CA LEU A 8 16.51 -38.54 5.56
C LEU A 8 15.92 -37.62 4.49
N PHE A 9 15.02 -38.15 3.65
CA PHE A 9 14.38 -37.40 2.56
C PHE A 9 15.38 -36.66 1.65
N GLY A 10 16.44 -37.34 1.18
CA GLY A 10 17.45 -36.76 0.29
C GLY A 10 18.44 -35.77 0.95
N ASN A 11 18.31 -35.55 2.26
CA ASN A 11 19.11 -34.58 3.02
C ASN A 11 19.83 -35.23 4.19
N SER A 12 21.01 -34.74 4.56
CA SER A 12 21.68 -35.22 5.77
C SER A 12 20.92 -34.73 7.02
N ILE A 13 21.04 -35.46 8.14
CA ILE A 13 20.51 -35.00 9.43
C ILE A 13 21.10 -33.62 9.80
N LYS A 14 22.35 -33.36 9.41
CA LYS A 14 22.99 -32.04 9.58
C LYS A 14 22.22 -30.92 8.86
N ASP A 15 21.76 -31.14 7.64
CA ASP A 15 21.03 -30.13 6.86
C ASP A 15 19.68 -29.78 7.51
N TRP A 16 18.97 -30.80 7.99
CA TRP A 16 17.75 -30.62 8.77
C TRP A 16 17.98 -29.85 10.08
N VAL A 17 19.06 -30.17 10.80
CA VAL A 17 19.43 -29.46 12.04
C VAL A 17 19.71 -27.99 11.74
N ILE A 18 20.39 -27.68 10.64
CA ILE A 18 20.72 -26.30 10.27
C ILE A 18 19.46 -25.55 9.83
N ALA A 19 18.58 -26.15 9.02
CA ALA A 19 17.31 -25.54 8.63
C ALA A 19 16.43 -25.21 9.84
N ILE A 20 16.29 -26.15 10.79
CA ILE A 20 15.56 -25.92 12.05
C ILE A 20 16.25 -24.82 12.88
N GLY A 21 17.58 -24.82 12.94
CA GLY A 21 18.37 -23.79 13.60
C GLY A 21 18.10 -22.39 13.03
N ILE A 22 18.03 -22.24 11.70
CA ILE A 22 17.70 -20.99 11.03
C ILE A 22 16.31 -20.48 11.43
N ILE A 23 15.30 -21.36 11.50
CA ILE A 23 13.95 -20.98 11.91
C ILE A 23 13.93 -20.50 13.36
N ILE A 24 14.61 -21.21 14.26
CA ILE A 24 14.72 -20.82 15.68
C ILE A 24 15.42 -19.46 15.81
N VAL A 25 16.56 -19.28 15.14
CA VAL A 25 17.32 -18.02 15.15
C VAL A 25 16.47 -16.89 14.61
N THR A 26 15.76 -17.10 13.50
CA THR A 26 14.88 -16.10 12.90
C THR A 26 13.75 -15.71 13.86
N TYR A 27 13.13 -16.68 14.55
CA TYR A 27 12.12 -16.41 15.55
C TYR A 27 12.66 -15.56 16.72
N VAL A 28 13.86 -15.89 17.21
CA VAL A 28 14.54 -15.13 18.26
C VAL A 28 14.85 -13.70 17.77
N VAL A 29 15.37 -13.54 16.56
CA VAL A 29 15.62 -12.23 15.94
C VAL A 29 14.32 -11.42 15.84
N THR A 30 13.21 -12.02 15.41
CA THR A 30 11.90 -11.35 15.38
C THR A 30 11.47 -10.86 16.76
N LYS A 31 11.68 -11.65 17.83
CA LYS A 31 11.41 -11.23 19.22
C LYS A 31 12.32 -10.09 19.67
N ILE A 32 13.60 -10.12 19.30
CA ILE A 32 14.55 -9.04 19.59
C ILE A 32 14.14 -7.76 18.86
N VAL A 33 13.78 -7.84 17.58
CA VAL A 33 13.32 -6.69 16.80
C VAL A 33 12.03 -6.13 17.37
N TYR A 34 11.08 -6.97 17.77
CA TYR A 34 9.86 -6.55 18.47
C TYR A 34 10.21 -5.79 19.76
N TRP A 35 11.09 -6.35 20.59
CA TRP A 35 11.52 -5.72 21.84
C TRP A 35 12.24 -4.39 21.59
N LEU A 36 13.15 -4.33 20.61
CA LEU A 36 13.87 -3.13 20.22
C LEU A 36 12.89 -2.05 19.73
N THR A 37 11.96 -2.41 18.85
CA THR A 37 10.98 -1.48 18.28
C THR A 37 10.05 -0.94 19.37
N SER A 38 9.47 -1.83 20.18
CA SER A 38 8.50 -1.46 21.23
C SER A 38 9.12 -0.70 22.40
N ASN A 39 10.35 -1.02 22.79
CA ASN A 39 10.91 -0.58 24.06
C ASN A 39 12.02 0.48 23.92
N ILE A 40 12.66 0.58 22.75
CA ILE A 40 13.75 1.51 22.47
C ILE A 40 13.29 2.51 21.40
N ILE A 41 12.95 2.05 20.19
CA ILE A 41 12.67 2.93 19.04
C ILE A 41 11.48 3.85 19.33
N LYS A 42 10.35 3.32 19.83
CA LYS A 42 9.18 4.14 20.20
C LYS A 42 9.49 5.20 21.27
N LYS A 43 10.47 4.98 22.16
CA LYS A 43 10.88 5.98 23.17
C LYS A 43 11.74 7.09 22.59
N PHE A 44 12.47 6.83 21.51
CA PHE A 44 13.27 7.83 20.81
C PHE A 44 12.41 8.68 19.87
N THR A 45 11.45 8.09 19.18
CA THR A 45 10.57 8.83 18.27
C THR A 45 9.54 9.67 18.99
N ALA A 46 9.12 9.29 20.20
CA ALA A 46 8.31 10.18 21.06
C ALA A 46 9.00 11.51 21.42
N LYS A 47 10.29 11.69 21.10
CA LYS A 47 11.05 12.94 21.30
C LYS A 47 11.20 13.76 20.01
N THR A 48 10.76 13.26 18.85
CA THR A 48 10.84 14.02 17.59
C THR A 48 9.69 15.03 17.49
N LYS A 49 9.87 16.06 16.65
CA LYS A 49 8.87 17.13 16.47
C LYS A 49 7.67 16.69 15.62
N THR A 50 7.76 15.54 14.95
CA THR A 50 6.81 15.06 13.94
C THR A 50 6.21 13.72 14.36
N ASN A 51 4.88 13.66 14.44
CA ASN A 51 4.15 12.43 14.78
C ASN A 51 4.20 11.35 13.68
N LEU A 52 4.68 11.69 12.49
CA LEU A 52 4.78 10.76 11.35
C LEU A 52 5.66 9.55 11.68
N ASP A 53 6.78 9.77 12.39
CA ASP A 53 7.72 8.70 12.72
C ASP A 53 7.08 7.68 13.66
N ASP A 54 6.36 8.17 14.69
CA ASP A 54 5.65 7.33 15.65
C ASP A 54 4.57 6.48 14.98
N VAL A 55 3.78 7.09 14.09
CA VAL A 55 2.74 6.39 13.35
C VAL A 55 3.32 5.37 12.37
N LEU A 56 4.42 5.69 11.70
CA LEU A 56 5.09 4.75 10.80
C LEU A 56 5.65 3.57 11.57
N ILE A 57 6.34 3.79 12.69
CA ILE A 57 6.90 2.71 13.51
C ILE A 57 5.81 1.78 14.01
N ASP A 58 4.71 2.31 14.54
CA ASP A 58 3.61 1.50 15.03
C ASP A 58 2.95 0.66 13.93
N LYS A 59 2.76 1.26 12.75
CA LYS A 59 2.15 0.56 11.60
C LYS A 59 3.08 -0.48 10.98
N LEU A 60 4.38 -0.19 10.89
CA LEU A 60 5.39 -1.04 10.24
C LEU A 60 5.94 -2.16 11.14
N GLU A 61 5.70 -2.08 12.45
CA GLU A 61 6.16 -3.08 13.41
C GLU A 61 5.77 -4.52 13.03
N LYS A 62 4.50 -4.76 12.68
CA LYS A 62 4.03 -6.10 12.27
C LYS A 62 4.58 -6.56 10.93
N PRO A 63 4.54 -5.75 9.84
CA PRO A 63 5.12 -6.13 8.55
C PRO A 63 6.59 -6.47 8.63
N ILE A 64 7.39 -5.71 9.40
CA ILE A 64 8.82 -5.99 9.58
C ILE A 64 9.03 -7.37 10.21
N GLN A 65 8.23 -7.73 11.23
CA GLN A 65 8.30 -9.06 11.84
C GLN A 65 7.96 -10.17 10.83
N TYR A 66 6.92 -9.99 10.02
CA TYR A 66 6.58 -10.95 8.97
C TYR A 66 7.70 -11.07 7.92
N SER A 67 8.29 -9.96 7.48
CA SER A 67 9.43 -9.98 6.54
C SER A 67 10.59 -10.80 7.08
N ILE A 68 10.95 -10.66 8.36
CA ILE A 68 12.03 -11.43 8.97
C ILE A 68 11.71 -12.92 8.98
N LEU A 69 10.49 -13.30 9.39
CA LEU A 69 10.07 -14.71 9.41
C LEU A 69 10.07 -15.33 8.00
N ILE A 70 9.61 -14.58 6.99
CA ILE A 70 9.60 -15.05 5.60
C ILE A 70 11.03 -15.23 5.07
N LEU A 71 11.94 -14.30 5.40
CA LEU A 71 13.35 -14.44 5.06
C LEU A 71 13.97 -15.70 5.70
N GLY A 72 13.70 -15.95 6.98
CA GLY A 72 14.18 -17.18 7.63
C GLY A 72 13.63 -18.44 7.00
N TYR A 73 12.35 -18.45 6.64
CA TYR A 73 11.74 -19.55 5.88
C TYR A 73 12.44 -19.76 4.53
N TRP A 74 12.64 -18.68 3.77
CA TRP A 74 13.29 -18.75 2.46
C TRP A 74 14.74 -19.25 2.53
N ILE A 75 15.51 -18.78 3.52
CA ILE A 75 16.89 -19.25 3.77
C ILE A 75 16.89 -20.72 4.20
N ALA A 76 15.95 -21.14 5.07
CA ALA A 76 15.85 -22.52 5.51
C ALA A 76 15.51 -23.48 4.37
N LEU A 77 14.66 -23.07 3.42
CA LEU A 77 14.36 -23.85 2.22
C LEU A 77 15.59 -24.07 1.35
N HIS A 78 16.42 -23.05 1.15
CA HIS A 78 17.63 -23.15 0.30
C HIS A 78 18.75 -23.98 0.93
N TYR A 79 18.66 -24.29 2.23
CA TYR A 79 19.60 -25.19 2.90
C TYR A 79 19.21 -26.67 2.73
N LEU A 80 17.93 -26.94 2.42
CA LEU A 80 17.43 -28.29 2.17
C LEU A 80 17.52 -28.58 0.66
N ASN A 81 18.17 -29.68 0.31
CA ASN A 81 18.16 -30.24 -1.02
C ASN A 81 16.80 -30.91 -1.29
N ILE A 82 15.87 -30.17 -1.89
CA ILE A 82 14.55 -30.67 -2.24
C ILE A 82 14.62 -31.25 -3.66
N GLU A 83 14.69 -32.58 -3.77
CA GLU A 83 14.77 -33.27 -5.06
C GLU A 83 13.51 -33.07 -5.93
N ASN A 84 12.35 -32.88 -5.30
CA ASN A 84 11.10 -32.65 -6.02
C ASN A 84 10.97 -31.18 -6.44
N SER A 85 11.26 -30.90 -7.71
CA SER A 85 11.20 -29.56 -8.30
C SER A 85 9.82 -28.91 -8.21
N SER A 86 8.73 -29.68 -8.30
CA SER A 86 7.36 -29.14 -8.12
C SER A 86 7.12 -28.70 -6.68
N LEU A 87 7.57 -29.49 -5.69
CA LEU A 87 7.47 -29.12 -4.29
C LEU A 87 8.27 -27.85 -3.99
N LEU A 88 9.49 -27.74 -4.50
CA LEU A 88 10.33 -26.56 -4.35
C LEU A 88 9.64 -25.32 -4.94
N PHE A 89 9.09 -25.43 -6.16
CA PHE A 89 8.34 -24.35 -6.81
C PHE A 89 7.17 -23.85 -5.95
N TYR A 90 6.36 -24.75 -5.36
CA TYR A 90 5.27 -24.34 -4.48
C TYR A 90 5.75 -23.68 -3.19
N LEU A 91 6.82 -24.19 -2.58
CA LEU A 91 7.38 -23.65 -1.33
C LEU A 91 8.00 -22.26 -1.53
N GLU A 92 8.73 -22.07 -2.64
CA GLU A 92 9.26 -20.77 -3.05
C GLU A 92 8.14 -19.80 -3.45
N GLY A 93 7.11 -20.29 -4.15
CA GLY A 93 5.92 -19.51 -4.48
C GLY A 93 5.18 -18.99 -3.25
N ILE A 94 5.05 -19.79 -2.20
CA ILE A 94 4.47 -19.35 -0.92
C ILE A 94 5.33 -18.24 -0.28
N ALA A 95 6.66 -18.37 -0.33
CA ALA A 95 7.57 -17.35 0.17
C ALA A 95 7.42 -16.04 -0.62
N SER A 96 7.50 -16.10 -1.95
CA SER A 96 7.43 -14.93 -2.83
C SER A 96 6.09 -14.20 -2.68
N LEU A 97 4.97 -14.93 -2.67
CA LEU A 97 3.64 -14.39 -2.43
C LEU A 97 3.56 -13.68 -1.08
N SER A 98 4.09 -14.31 -0.02
CA SER A 98 4.09 -13.72 1.33
C SER A 98 4.92 -12.43 1.40
N ILE A 99 6.06 -12.37 0.69
CA ILE A 99 6.88 -11.14 0.59
C ILE A 99 6.08 -10.03 -0.08
N ILE A 100 5.46 -10.32 -1.22
CA ILE A 100 4.73 -9.33 -2.02
C ILE A 100 3.53 -8.78 -1.24
N LEU A 101 2.77 -9.65 -0.57
CA LEU A 101 1.66 -9.21 0.28
C LEU A 101 2.14 -8.37 1.47
N THR A 102 3.32 -8.69 2.03
CA THR A 102 3.92 -7.90 3.10
C THR A 102 4.34 -6.51 2.59
N LEU A 103 4.99 -6.42 1.42
CA LEU A 103 5.35 -5.15 0.79
C LEU A 103 4.12 -4.32 0.43
N THR A 104 3.06 -4.96 -0.06
CA THR A 104 1.76 -4.33 -0.33
C THR A 104 1.15 -3.76 0.94
N SER A 105 1.19 -4.51 2.05
CA SER A 105 0.73 -4.05 3.35
C SER A 105 1.54 -2.83 3.85
N ILE A 106 2.86 -2.84 3.67
CA ILE A 106 3.75 -1.72 4.00
C ILE A 106 3.35 -0.48 3.20
N ALA A 107 3.22 -0.59 1.87
CA ALA A 107 2.81 0.51 1.02
C ALA A 107 1.45 1.10 1.43
N SER A 108 0.47 0.23 1.70
CA SER A 108 -0.87 0.62 2.17
C SER A 108 -0.83 1.38 3.51
N LYS A 109 0.04 0.95 4.43
CA LYS A 109 0.21 1.58 5.74
C LYS A 109 0.95 2.90 5.71
N ILE A 110 1.97 3.01 4.85
CA ILE A 110 2.66 4.27 4.59
C ILE A 110 1.66 5.28 4.02
N PHE A 111 0.83 4.87 3.06
CA PHE A 111 -0.24 5.70 2.54
C PHE A 111 -1.19 6.17 3.66
N ASP A 112 -1.65 5.26 4.53
CA ASP A 112 -2.50 5.63 5.68
C ASP A 112 -1.79 6.62 6.64
N ALA A 113 -0.47 6.52 6.81
CA ALA A 113 0.30 7.43 7.65
C ALA A 113 0.41 8.82 7.01
N LEU A 114 0.68 8.88 5.71
CA LEU A 114 0.73 10.14 4.95
C LEU A 114 -0.62 10.85 4.95
N VAL A 115 -1.72 10.12 4.72
CA VAL A 115 -3.06 10.72 4.77
C VAL A 115 -3.33 11.31 6.16
N LYS A 116 -3.05 10.55 7.21
CA LYS A 116 -3.34 10.97 8.59
C LYS A 116 -2.51 12.16 9.05
N GLU A 117 -1.20 12.13 8.80
CA GLU A 117 -0.26 13.09 9.40
C GLU A 117 0.07 14.27 8.48
N VAL A 118 -0.15 14.13 7.16
CA VAL A 118 0.12 15.19 6.19
C VAL A 118 -1.17 15.76 5.64
N VAL A 119 -2.06 14.93 5.09
CA VAL A 119 -3.23 15.42 4.33
C VAL A 119 -4.31 15.99 5.25
N ILE A 120 -4.71 15.26 6.30
CA ILE A 120 -5.78 15.71 7.21
C ILE A 120 -5.45 17.07 7.86
N PRO A 121 -4.26 17.29 8.47
CA PRO A 121 -3.95 18.58 9.09
C PRO A 121 -3.85 19.75 8.11
N LEU A 122 -3.56 19.50 6.83
CA LEU A 122 -3.55 20.54 5.79
C LEU A 122 -4.97 20.96 5.40
N VAL A 123 -5.88 20.00 5.30
CA VAL A 123 -7.30 20.26 4.98
C VAL A 123 -7.99 20.97 6.13
N GLU A 124 -7.74 20.55 7.38
CA GLU A 124 -8.33 21.18 8.58
C GLU A 124 -7.88 22.64 8.79
N LYS A 125 -6.67 23.00 8.33
CA LYS A 125 -6.15 24.38 8.41
C LYS A 125 -6.71 25.32 7.34
N THR A 126 -7.39 24.79 6.33
CA THR A 126 -7.93 25.60 5.24
C THR A 126 -9.35 26.03 5.60
N GLU A 127 -9.60 27.34 5.69
CA GLU A 127 -10.95 27.91 5.90
C GLU A 127 -11.82 27.66 4.66
N GLY A 128 -12.47 26.49 4.65
CA GLY A 128 -13.27 26.03 3.53
C GLY A 128 -13.51 24.53 3.62
N GLY A 129 -13.68 24.04 4.85
CA GLY A 129 -13.78 22.62 5.22
C GLY A 129 -14.80 21.90 4.34
N GLY A 130 -14.31 21.36 3.23
CA GLY A 130 -15.04 20.39 2.44
C GLY A 130 -15.37 19.25 3.37
N ASP A 131 -16.66 18.90 3.41
CA ASP A 131 -17.20 17.78 4.18
C ASP A 131 -16.17 16.64 4.30
N ASN A 132 -15.72 16.36 5.54
CA ASN A 132 -14.68 15.39 5.90
C ASN A 132 -14.95 13.95 5.41
N TYR A 133 -16.05 13.72 4.69
CA TYR A 133 -16.47 12.45 4.12
C TYR A 133 -15.74 12.06 2.82
N ILE A 134 -15.17 13.02 2.07
CA ILE A 134 -14.50 12.71 0.79
C ILE A 134 -13.14 12.02 1.02
N LEU A 135 -12.36 12.49 1.99
CA LEU A 135 -11.02 11.97 2.28
C LEU A 135 -11.02 10.46 2.61
N PRO A 136 -11.90 9.92 3.47
CA PRO A 136 -12.01 8.49 3.71
C PRO A 136 -12.37 7.68 2.45
N VAL A 137 -13.25 8.20 1.59
CA VAL A 137 -13.67 7.52 0.35
C VAL A 137 -12.49 7.43 -0.63
N LEU A 138 -11.79 8.54 -0.86
CA LEU A 138 -10.62 8.57 -1.72
C LEU A 138 -9.50 7.68 -1.18
N SER A 139 -9.28 7.70 0.14
CA SER A 139 -8.27 6.85 0.78
C SER A 139 -8.58 5.36 0.59
N LYS A 140 -9.85 4.96 0.73
CA LYS A 140 -10.27 3.57 0.46
C LYS A 140 -10.07 3.20 -1.01
N ALA A 141 -10.37 4.10 -1.95
CA ALA A 141 -10.17 3.86 -3.37
C ALA A 141 -8.68 3.63 -3.70
N VAL A 142 -7.79 4.50 -3.23
CA VAL A 142 -6.33 4.35 -3.44
C VAL A 142 -5.80 3.06 -2.82
N LYS A 143 -6.26 2.71 -1.61
CA LYS A 143 -5.90 1.42 -1.00
C LYS A 143 -6.41 0.22 -1.80
N GLY A 144 -7.61 0.31 -2.34
CA GLY A 144 -8.15 -0.70 -3.27
C GLY A 144 -7.22 -0.90 -4.45
N VAL A 145 -6.72 0.18 -5.05
CA VAL A 145 -5.74 0.12 -6.14
C VAL A 145 -4.43 -0.55 -5.68
N ILE A 146 -3.85 -0.12 -4.55
CA ILE A 146 -2.62 -0.71 -3.99
C ILE A 146 -2.77 -2.23 -3.80
N TRP A 147 -3.86 -2.68 -3.18
CA TRP A 147 -4.09 -4.10 -2.93
C TRP A 147 -4.36 -4.90 -4.20
N THR A 148 -5.12 -4.34 -5.15
CA THR A 148 -5.35 -4.99 -6.45
C THR A 148 -4.03 -5.27 -7.18
N PHE A 149 -3.15 -4.27 -7.27
CA PHE A 149 -1.82 -4.47 -7.88
C PHE A 149 -0.95 -5.44 -7.08
N GLY A 150 -0.96 -5.34 -5.75
CA GLY A 150 -0.21 -6.26 -4.89
C GLY A 150 -0.62 -7.73 -5.07
N ILE A 151 -1.92 -7.99 -5.19
CA ILE A 151 -2.45 -9.35 -5.43
C ILE A 151 -2.03 -9.84 -6.82
N ILE A 152 -2.18 -9.01 -7.86
CA ILE A 152 -1.81 -9.37 -9.23
C ILE A 152 -0.33 -9.73 -9.32
N ILE A 153 0.55 -8.87 -8.80
CA ILE A 153 2.01 -9.13 -8.77
C ILE A 153 2.31 -10.40 -7.97
N GLY A 154 1.57 -10.65 -6.88
CA GLY A 154 1.70 -11.86 -6.08
C GLY A 154 1.36 -13.14 -6.87
N LEU A 155 0.28 -13.11 -7.64
CA LEU A 155 -0.17 -14.23 -8.46
C LEU A 155 0.79 -14.52 -9.63
N ASP A 156 1.35 -13.47 -10.24
CA ASP A 156 2.35 -13.59 -11.31
C ASP A 156 3.59 -14.38 -10.85
N ASN A 157 4.08 -14.05 -9.65
CA ASN A 157 5.27 -14.70 -9.07
C ASN A 157 5.10 -16.18 -8.73
N ILE A 158 3.86 -16.68 -8.63
CA ILE A 158 3.59 -18.10 -8.42
C ILE A 158 3.12 -18.81 -9.71
N GLY A 159 3.25 -18.13 -10.87
CA GLY A 159 3.04 -18.71 -12.20
C GLY A 159 1.62 -18.57 -12.76
N PHE A 160 0.75 -17.74 -12.18
CA PHE A 160 -0.54 -17.43 -12.81
C PHE A 160 -0.35 -16.46 -13.98
N ASP A 161 -1.03 -16.71 -15.10
CA ASP A 161 -1.11 -15.74 -16.19
C ASP A 161 -2.01 -14.56 -15.78
N ILE A 162 -1.38 -13.42 -15.50
CA ILE A 162 -2.07 -12.19 -15.11
C ILE A 162 -2.55 -11.35 -16.30
N THR A 163 -2.28 -11.76 -17.54
CA THR A 163 -2.63 -11.00 -18.76
C THR A 163 -4.12 -10.69 -18.80
N ALA A 164 -4.96 -11.69 -18.52
CA ALA A 164 -6.41 -11.52 -18.49
C ALA A 164 -6.87 -10.57 -17.36
N MET A 165 -6.20 -10.60 -16.20
CA MET A 165 -6.50 -9.70 -15.08
C MET A 165 -6.14 -8.26 -15.40
N ILE A 166 -4.95 -8.02 -15.98
CA ILE A 166 -4.51 -6.70 -16.42
C ILE A 166 -5.43 -6.18 -17.53
N ALA A 167 -5.76 -7.01 -18.52
CA ALA A 167 -6.69 -6.64 -19.59
C ALA A 167 -8.08 -6.27 -19.03
N GLY A 168 -8.60 -7.05 -18.09
CA GLY A 168 -9.85 -6.77 -17.39
C GLY A 168 -9.82 -5.47 -16.60
N LEU A 169 -8.72 -5.18 -15.90
CA LEU A 169 -8.52 -3.89 -15.22
C LEU A 169 -8.42 -2.72 -16.21
N GLY A 170 -7.81 -2.92 -17.37
CA GLY A 170 -7.77 -1.91 -18.43
C GLY A 170 -9.16 -1.54 -18.93
N ILE A 171 -9.98 -2.54 -19.25
CA ILE A 171 -11.38 -2.33 -19.70
C ILE A 171 -12.23 -1.76 -18.56
N GLY A 172 -12.09 -2.26 -17.33
CA GLY A 172 -12.80 -1.74 -16.16
C GLY A 172 -12.41 -0.30 -15.82
N GLY A 173 -11.12 0.04 -15.95
CA GLY A 173 -10.60 1.39 -15.80
C GLY A 173 -11.14 2.34 -16.87
N LEU A 174 -11.24 1.88 -18.12
CA LEU A 174 -11.89 2.64 -19.20
C LEU A 174 -13.36 2.91 -18.89
N ALA A 175 -14.11 1.90 -18.43
CA ALA A 175 -15.51 2.06 -18.04
C ALA A 175 -15.67 3.07 -16.90
N LEU A 176 -14.80 3.00 -15.88
CA LEU A 176 -14.78 3.96 -14.77
C LEU A 176 -14.44 5.38 -15.25
N ALA A 177 -13.47 5.53 -16.16
CA ALA A 177 -13.08 6.81 -16.73
C ALA A 177 -14.21 7.45 -17.54
N LEU A 178 -14.94 6.64 -18.33
CA LEU A 178 -16.13 7.11 -19.07
C LEU A 178 -17.24 7.54 -18.11
N ALA A 179 -17.50 6.77 -17.04
CA ALA A 179 -18.49 7.13 -16.03
C ALA A 179 -18.12 8.42 -15.27
N ALA A 180 -16.83 8.68 -15.06
CA ALA A 180 -16.32 9.87 -14.38
C ALA A 180 -16.12 11.09 -15.30
N GLN A 181 -16.30 10.93 -16.62
CA GLN A 181 -15.92 11.92 -17.63
C GLN A 181 -16.49 13.32 -17.37
N ASP A 182 -17.79 13.42 -17.09
CA ASP A 182 -18.45 14.71 -16.85
C ASP A 182 -17.95 15.39 -15.57
N SER A 183 -17.69 14.61 -14.52
CA SER A 183 -17.14 15.15 -13.27
C SER A 183 -15.75 15.73 -13.49
N VAL A 184 -14.90 15.02 -14.22
CA VAL A 184 -13.55 15.49 -14.57
C VAL A 184 -13.62 16.74 -15.45
N LYS A 185 -14.49 16.75 -16.47
CA LYS A 185 -14.72 17.90 -17.35
C LYS A 185 -15.10 19.15 -16.57
N ASN A 186 -16.02 19.04 -15.61
CA ASN A 186 -16.47 20.17 -14.80
C ASN A 186 -15.38 20.71 -13.87
N ILE A 187 -14.52 19.84 -13.31
CA ILE A 187 -13.36 20.27 -12.52
C ILE A 187 -12.38 21.05 -13.38
N PHE A 188 -12.05 20.55 -14.58
CA PHE A 188 -11.18 21.26 -15.52
C PHE A 188 -11.76 22.60 -15.97
N ALA A 189 -13.08 22.69 -16.18
CA ALA A 189 -13.75 23.95 -16.48
C ALA A 189 -13.59 24.96 -15.33
N GLY A 190 -13.79 24.54 -14.08
CA GLY A 190 -13.56 25.39 -12.91
C GLY A 190 -12.12 25.90 -12.84
N VAL A 191 -11.13 25.02 -13.03
CA VAL A 191 -9.70 25.40 -13.05
C VAL A 191 -9.41 26.41 -14.16
N MET A 192 -9.94 26.22 -15.37
CA MET A 192 -9.78 27.19 -16.47
C MET A 192 -10.42 28.55 -16.14
N ILE A 193 -11.60 28.58 -15.53
CA ILE A 193 -12.22 29.84 -15.07
C ILE A 193 -11.31 30.55 -14.05
N PHE A 194 -10.68 29.83 -13.13
CA PHE A 194 -9.74 30.41 -12.18
C PHE A 194 -8.46 30.96 -12.82
N LEU A 195 -7.93 30.29 -13.84
CA LEU A 195 -6.69 30.66 -14.53
C LEU A 195 -6.92 31.80 -15.53
N ASP A 196 -7.91 31.64 -16.41
CA ASP A 196 -8.18 32.56 -17.51
C ASP A 196 -9.03 33.76 -17.07
N LYS A 197 -9.72 33.64 -15.93
CA LYS A 197 -10.57 34.69 -15.32
C LYS A 197 -11.48 35.41 -16.34
N PRO A 198 -12.29 34.68 -17.13
CA PRO A 198 -13.18 35.29 -18.12
C PRO A 198 -14.25 36.20 -17.49
N PHE A 199 -14.56 35.98 -16.21
CA PHE A 199 -15.39 36.82 -15.35
C PHE A 199 -14.86 36.73 -13.91
N LYS A 200 -15.30 37.65 -13.06
CA LYS A 200 -14.91 37.78 -11.66
C LYS A 200 -16.12 37.79 -10.73
N LEU A 201 -15.85 37.60 -9.44
CA LEU A 201 -16.83 37.85 -8.38
C LEU A 201 -17.48 39.22 -8.56
N LYS A 202 -18.81 39.27 -8.47
CA LYS A 202 -19.67 40.44 -8.67
C LYS A 202 -19.83 40.92 -10.12
N ASP A 203 -19.28 40.23 -11.10
CA ASP A 203 -19.64 40.48 -12.50
C ASP A 203 -21.07 39.97 -12.74
N ARG A 204 -21.85 40.71 -13.53
CA ARG A 204 -23.15 40.24 -14.03
C ARG A 204 -22.91 39.49 -15.32
N ILE A 205 -23.34 38.23 -15.38
CA ILE A 205 -23.12 37.36 -16.53
C ILE A 205 -24.43 36.76 -17.00
N GLN A 206 -24.51 36.44 -18.30
CA GLN A 206 -25.62 35.71 -18.89
C GLN A 206 -25.09 34.43 -19.54
N ILE A 207 -25.50 33.26 -19.04
CA ILE A 207 -25.05 31.93 -19.50
C ILE A 207 -26.27 31.02 -19.61
N GLU A 208 -26.47 30.38 -20.76
CA GLU A 208 -27.55 29.40 -21.01
C GLU A 208 -28.95 29.86 -20.58
N GLY A 209 -29.24 31.16 -20.71
CA GLY A 209 -30.53 31.75 -20.34
C GLY A 209 -30.67 32.17 -18.87
N PHE A 210 -29.66 31.92 -18.03
CA PHE A 210 -29.56 32.48 -16.70
C PHE A 210 -28.87 33.85 -16.76
N ASP A 211 -29.43 34.87 -16.08
CA ASP A 211 -28.86 36.22 -15.94
C ASP A 211 -28.80 36.56 -14.44
N GLY A 212 -27.59 36.79 -13.93
CA GLY A 212 -27.35 36.97 -12.50
C GLY A 212 -25.96 37.53 -12.20
N VAL A 213 -25.65 37.74 -10.93
CA VAL A 213 -24.39 38.32 -10.45
C VAL A 213 -23.59 37.23 -9.76
N VAL A 214 -22.34 37.04 -10.17
CA VAL A 214 -21.48 35.99 -9.62
C VAL A 214 -21.27 36.18 -8.12
N GLU A 215 -21.87 35.28 -7.33
CA GLU A 215 -21.74 35.22 -5.88
C GLU A 215 -20.53 34.40 -5.44
N GLU A 216 -20.27 33.28 -6.13
CA GLU A 216 -19.19 32.35 -5.79
C GLU A 216 -18.72 31.58 -7.03
N VAL A 217 -17.40 31.42 -7.17
CA VAL A 217 -16.80 30.54 -8.17
C VAL A 217 -16.18 29.35 -7.44
N GLY A 218 -16.83 28.19 -7.49
CA GLY A 218 -16.32 26.94 -6.95
C GLY A 218 -15.62 26.09 -8.01
N LEU A 219 -14.95 25.01 -7.59
CA LEU A 219 -14.22 24.11 -8.50
C LEU A 219 -15.13 23.34 -9.48
N ARG A 220 -16.40 23.15 -9.15
CA ARG A 220 -17.38 22.39 -9.98
C ARG A 220 -18.58 23.22 -10.41
N SER A 221 -18.86 24.33 -9.73
CA SER A 221 -20.07 25.13 -9.94
C SER A 221 -19.81 26.59 -9.67
N THR A 222 -20.43 27.47 -10.45
CA THR A 222 -20.49 28.91 -10.20
C THR A 222 -21.90 29.25 -9.74
N ARG A 223 -22.03 30.08 -8.70
CA ARG A 223 -23.30 30.61 -8.19
C ARG A 223 -23.48 32.03 -8.72
N ILE A 224 -24.63 32.30 -9.33
CA ILE A 224 -25.02 33.57 -9.97
C ILE A 224 -26.38 34.04 -9.48
#